data_AF-A0A6P6FFS3-F1
#
_entry.id   AF-A0A6P6FFS3-F1
#
_cell.length_a   1.000
_cell.length_b   1.000
_cell.length_c   1.000
_cell.angle_alpha   90.00
_cell.angle_beta   90.00
_cell.angle_gamma   90.00
#
_symmetry.space_group_name_H-M   'P 1'
#
loop_
_entity.id
_entity.type
_entity.pdbx_description
1 polymer ?
#
loop_
_entity_poly.entity_id
_entity_poly.type
_entity_poly.pdbx_seq_one_letter_code
_entity_poly.pdbx_strand_id
1 'polypeptide(L)'
;MNLEVILTDLSAKFPGLKYVVRPEYAPYLNTAGTVLLGWLIVSWISYLIWAFLAPLMITVIAIILICPTTAKWCVKQTIPGMETVFNEFLEMFQTILSQIRD
;
A
#
# COMPACT_ATOMS: atom_id res chain seq x y z
N MET A 1 -6.96 33.35 -10.80
CA MET A 1 -6.49 34.74 -10.65
C MET A 1 -5.80 35.00 -9.29
N ASN A 2 -5.10 34.03 -8.68
CA ASN A 2 -4.45 34.24 -7.38
C ASN A 2 -3.01 33.66 -7.29
N LEU A 3 -2.70 32.59 -8.04
CA LEU A 3 -1.38 31.97 -7.99
C LEU A 3 -0.27 32.85 -8.57
N GLU A 4 -0.52 33.55 -9.68
CA GLU A 4 0.45 34.47 -10.31
C GLU A 4 0.82 35.63 -9.39
N VAL A 5 -0.15 36.19 -8.67
CA VAL A 5 0.06 37.26 -7.69
C VAL A 5 0.93 36.76 -6.52
N ILE A 6 0.64 35.56 -6.02
CA ILE A 6 1.40 34.90 -4.96
C ILE A 6 2.83 34.59 -5.41
N LEU A 7 3.01 34.06 -6.62
CA LEU A 7 4.34 33.78 -7.21
C LEU A 7 5.15 35.07 -7.37
N THR A 8 4.51 36.16 -7.77
CA THR A 8 5.16 37.48 -7.92
C THR A 8 5.59 38.06 -6.57
N ASP A 9 4.77 37.94 -5.52
CA ASP A 9 5.13 38.36 -4.16
C ASP A 9 6.26 37.49 -3.57
N LEU A 10 6.23 36.17 -3.76
CA LEU A 10 7.31 35.27 -3.33
C LEU A 10 8.63 35.55 -4.04
N SER A 11 8.56 35.81 -5.35
CA SER A 11 9.73 36.16 -6.18
C SER A 11 10.34 37.50 -5.76
N ALA A 12 9.52 38.46 -5.33
CA ALA A 12 9.97 39.73 -4.78
C ALA A 12 10.63 39.58 -3.40
N LYS A 13 10.10 38.69 -2.53
CA LYS A 13 10.67 38.41 -1.20
C LYS A 13 11.94 37.56 -1.24
N PHE A 14 12.06 36.67 -2.22
CA PHE A 14 13.18 35.74 -2.34
C PHE A 14 13.85 35.84 -3.71
N PRO A 15 14.83 36.74 -3.89
CA PRO A 15 15.46 36.97 -5.19
C PRO A 15 16.18 35.74 -5.76
N GLY A 16 16.61 34.80 -4.91
CA GLY A 16 17.19 33.52 -5.34
C GLY A 16 16.21 32.55 -5.99
N LEU A 17 14.90 32.69 -5.71
CA LEU A 17 13.84 31.85 -6.27
C LEU A 17 13.20 32.46 -7.53
N LYS A 18 13.60 33.67 -7.93
CA LYS A 18 13.04 34.41 -9.08
C LYS A 18 13.10 33.65 -10.41
N TYR A 19 14.07 32.75 -10.57
CA TYR A 19 14.21 31.92 -11.76
C TYR A 19 13.23 30.72 -11.79
N VAL A 20 12.83 30.22 -10.62
CA VAL A 20 11.95 29.05 -10.47
C VAL A 20 10.49 29.49 -10.31
N VAL A 21 10.26 30.64 -9.68
CA VAL A 21 8.95 31.17 -9.28
C VAL A 21 8.54 32.30 -10.23
N ARG A 22 8.61 32.05 -11.54
CA ARG A 22 8.05 32.98 -12.53
C ARG A 22 6.55 32.75 -12.68
N PRO A 23 5.76 33.82 -12.87
CA PRO A 23 4.33 33.70 -13.13
C PRO A 23 4.03 32.87 -14.40
N GLU A 24 4.95 32.84 -15.36
CA GLU A 24 4.86 31.99 -16.56
C GLU A 24 4.80 30.48 -16.23
N TYR A 25 5.36 30.05 -15.10
CA TYR A 25 5.31 28.66 -14.63
C TYR A 25 4.13 28.36 -13.72
N ALA A 26 3.26 29.35 -13.44
CA ALA A 26 2.05 29.17 -12.63
C ALA A 26 1.18 27.95 -13.05
N PRO A 27 0.85 27.74 -14.34
CA PRO A 27 0.06 26.57 -14.73
C PRO A 27 0.81 25.25 -14.48
N TYR A 28 2.11 25.19 -14.78
CA TYR A 28 2.94 24.00 -14.57
C TYR A 28 3.08 23.65 -13.09
N LEU A 29 3.30 24.64 -12.23
CA LEU A 29 3.38 24.45 -10.78
C LEU A 29 2.04 23.99 -10.20
N ASN A 30 0.93 24.51 -10.71
CA ASN A 30 -0.40 24.08 -10.30
C ASN A 30 -0.67 22.62 -10.69
N THR A 31 -0.32 22.22 -11.93
CA THR A 31 -0.45 20.83 -12.38
C THR A 31 0.46 19.91 -11.59
N ALA A 32 1.74 20.27 -11.40
CA ALA A 32 2.68 19.48 -10.61
C ALA A 32 2.20 19.30 -9.17
N GLY A 33 1.73 20.38 -8.53
CA GLY A 33 1.15 20.33 -7.19
C GLY A 33 -0.07 19.41 -7.11
N THR A 34 -0.96 19.49 -8.10
CA THR A 34 -2.15 18.63 -8.17
C THR A 34 -1.78 17.16 -8.34
N VAL A 35 -0.81 16.85 -9.21
CA VAL A 35 -0.33 15.48 -9.43
C VAL A 35 0.35 14.92 -8.18
N LEU A 36 1.20 15.71 -7.52
CA LEU A 36 1.86 15.30 -6.28
C LEU A 36 0.86 15.08 -5.15
N LEU A 37 -0.16 15.94 -5.03
CA LEU A 37 -1.22 15.77 -4.04
C LEU A 37 -2.02 14.49 -4.30
N GLY A 38 -2.39 14.23 -5.56
CA GLY A 38 -3.06 12.99 -5.95
C GLY A 38 -2.22 11.75 -5.64
N TRP A 39 -0.93 11.78 -5.98
CA TRP A 39 0.01 10.70 -5.68
C TRP A 39 0.10 10.44 -4.17
N LEU A 40 0.19 11.50 -3.36
CA LEU A 40 0.29 11.39 -1.91
C LEU A 40 -0.94 10.72 -1.31
N ILE A 41 -2.14 11.10 -1.77
CA ILE A 41 -3.40 10.50 -1.33
C ILE A 41 -3.46 9.00 -1.70
N VAL A 42 -3.14 8.65 -2.96
CA VAL A 42 -3.16 7.24 -3.40
C VAL A 42 -2.16 6.39 -2.61
N SER A 43 -0.95 6.93 -2.39
CA SER A 43 0.09 6.25 -1.62
C SER A 43 -0.33 6.03 -0.17
N TRP A 44 -0.96 7.03 0.45
CA TRP A 44 -1.49 6.92 1.81
C TRP A 44 -2.58 5.86 1.93
N ILE A 45 -3.54 5.83 1.00
CA ILE A 45 -4.61 4.83 0.99
C ILE A 45 -4.00 3.43 0.82
N SER A 46 -3.07 3.26 -0.12
CA SER A 46 -2.38 1.98 -0.33
C SER A 46 -1.64 1.53 0.92
N TYR A 47 -0.91 2.45 1.58
CA TYR A 47 -0.20 2.16 2.82
C TYR A 47 -1.15 1.71 3.93
N LEU A 48 -2.29 2.39 4.12
CA LEU A 48 -3.28 1.99 5.11
C LEU A 48 -3.84 0.60 4.82
N ILE A 49 -4.20 0.32 3.56
CA ILE A 49 -4.68 -1.01 3.15
C ILE A 49 -3.64 -2.07 3.50
N TRP A 50 -2.38 -1.87 3.14
CA TRP A 50 -1.30 -2.81 3.46
C TRP A 50 -1.05 -2.94 4.96
N ALA A 51 -1.11 -1.85 5.71
CA ALA A 51 -0.92 -1.84 7.16
C ALA A 51 -2.01 -2.65 7.90
N PHE A 52 -3.23 -2.73 7.37
CA PHE A 52 -4.29 -3.59 7.92
C PHE A 52 -4.26 -5.01 7.34
N LEU A 53 -3.98 -5.16 6.05
CA LEU A 53 -4.00 -6.46 5.37
C LEU A 53 -2.83 -7.35 5.82
N ALA A 54 -1.63 -6.80 5.97
CA ALA A 54 -0.45 -7.56 6.38
C ALA A 54 -0.62 -8.28 7.74
N PRO A 55 -1.02 -7.61 8.85
CA PRO A 55 -1.23 -8.30 10.12
C PRO A 55 -2.39 -9.29 10.07
N LEU A 56 -3.44 -9.02 9.29
CA LEU A 56 -4.53 -10.00 9.08
C LEU A 56 -4.03 -11.26 8.38
N MET A 57 -3.26 -11.11 7.30
CA MET A 57 -2.71 -12.26 6.58
C MET A 57 -1.73 -13.06 7.46
N ILE A 58 -0.86 -12.37 8.21
CA ILE A 58 0.09 -13.03 9.12
C ILE A 58 -0.65 -13.79 10.23
N THR A 59 -1.69 -13.21 10.82
CA THR A 59 -2.47 -13.89 11.87
C THR A 59 -3.24 -15.10 11.33
N VAL A 60 -3.84 -14.99 10.15
CA VAL A 60 -4.50 -16.13 9.48
C VAL A 60 -3.49 -17.25 9.20
N ILE A 61 -2.32 -16.93 8.65
CA ILE A 61 -1.27 -17.93 8.41
C ILE A 61 -0.80 -18.56 9.73
N ALA A 62 -0.62 -17.75 10.79
CA ALA A 62 -0.22 -18.26 12.10
C ALA A 62 -1.26 -19.24 12.69
N ILE A 63 -2.56 -18.95 12.56
CA ILE A 63 -3.63 -19.85 12.99
C ILE A 63 -3.60 -21.16 12.21
N ILE A 64 -3.41 -21.08 10.88
CA ILE A 64 -3.29 -22.26 10.01
C ILE A 64 -2.11 -23.14 10.44
N LEU A 65 -0.97 -22.53 10.79
CA LEU A 65 0.23 -23.26 11.18
C LEU A 65 0.14 -23.86 12.60
N ILE A 66 -0.42 -23.13 13.57
CA ILE A 66 -0.52 -23.60 14.97
C ILE A 66 -1.62 -24.65 15.12
N CYS A 67 -2.77 -24.45 14.47
CA CYS A 67 -3.92 -25.35 14.58
C CYS A 67 -4.55 -25.65 13.21
N PRO A 68 -3.90 -26.51 12.40
CA PRO A 68 -4.37 -26.85 11.05
C PRO A 68 -5.73 -27.54 11.06
N THR A 69 -6.08 -28.26 12.13
CA THR A 69 -7.38 -28.93 12.29
C THR A 69 -8.53 -27.95 12.43
N THR A 70 -8.37 -26.88 13.21
CA THR A 70 -9.38 -25.81 13.33
C THR A 70 -9.48 -25.01 12.03
N ALA A 71 -8.35 -24.73 11.37
CA ALA A 71 -8.36 -24.05 10.09
C ALA A 71 -9.08 -24.87 9.00
N LYS A 72 -8.82 -26.18 8.92
CA LYS A 72 -9.50 -27.10 7.99
C LYS A 72 -11.01 -27.13 8.23
N TRP A 73 -11.43 -27.16 9.50
CA TRP A 73 -12.85 -27.09 9.85
C TRP A 73 -13.47 -25.76 9.42
N CYS A 74 -12.78 -24.64 9.65
CA CYS A 74 -13.26 -23.32 9.24
C CYS A 74 -13.40 -23.20 7.72
N VAL A 75 -12.39 -23.62 6.95
CA VAL A 75 -12.42 -23.61 5.48
C VAL A 75 -13.58 -24.44 4.95
N LYS A 76 -13.83 -25.61 5.55
CA LYS A 76 -14.96 -26.49 5.20
C LYS A 76 -16.32 -25.81 5.39
N GLN A 77 -16.46 -24.95 6.40
CA GLN A 77 -17.68 -24.20 6.67
C GLN A 77 -17.84 -22.98 5.76
N THR A 78 -16.73 -22.30 5.42
CA THR A 78 -16.77 -21.06 4.64
C THR A 78 -16.91 -21.31 3.14
N ILE A 79 -16.18 -22.29 2.59
CA ILE A 79 -16.19 -22.61 1.15
C ILE A 79 -16.25 -24.14 0.96
N PRO A 80 -17.45 -24.69 0.74
CA PRO A 80 -17.61 -26.11 0.43
C PRO A 80 -16.81 -26.47 -0.84
N GLY A 81 -15.94 -27.49 -0.75
CA GLY A 81 -15.13 -27.96 -1.88
C GLY A 81 -13.68 -27.44 -1.92
N MET A 82 -13.28 -26.51 -1.05
CA MET A 82 -11.88 -26.05 -0.93
C MET A 82 -11.00 -26.96 -0.05
N GLU A 83 -11.54 -28.06 0.48
CA GLU A 83 -10.84 -28.93 1.42
C GLU A 83 -9.61 -29.62 0.80
N THR A 84 -9.70 -30.01 -0.47
CA THR A 84 -8.58 -30.63 -1.22
C THR A 84 -7.45 -29.63 -1.44
N VAL A 85 -7.78 -28.44 -1.94
CA VAL A 85 -6.83 -27.34 -2.19
C VAL A 85 -6.13 -26.92 -0.90
N PHE A 86 -6.87 -26.84 0.21
CA PHE A 86 -6.29 -26.50 1.51
C PHE A 86 -5.34 -27.59 2.04
N ASN A 87 -5.65 -28.87 1.84
CA ASN A 87 -4.74 -29.96 2.25
C ASN A 87 -3.46 -29.98 1.41
N GLU A 88 -3.56 -29.82 0.08
CA GLU A 88 -2.39 -29.73 -0.81
C GLU A 88 -1.49 -28.55 -0.41
N PHE A 89 -2.09 -27.41 -0.06
CA PHE A 89 -1.36 -26.25 0.43
C PHE A 89 -0.64 -26.51 1.76
N LEU A 90 -1.30 -27.18 2.71
CA LEU A 90 -0.69 -27.56 3.99
C LEU A 90 0.49 -28.52 3.81
N GLU A 91 0.35 -29.52 2.94
CA GLU A 91 1.43 -30.48 2.64
C GLU A 91 2.63 -29.79 1.98
N MET A 92 2.39 -28.89 1.03
CA MET A 92 3.44 -28.07 0.42
C MET A 92 4.17 -27.23 1.47
N PHE A 93 3.42 -26.57 2.36
CA PHE A 93 4.01 -25.75 3.43
C PHE A 93 4.84 -26.57 4.42
N GLN A 94 4.37 -27.76 4.80
CA GLN A 94 5.12 -28.66 5.68
C GLN A 94 6.42 -29.14 5.02
N THR A 95 6.37 -29.48 3.73
CA THR A 95 7.55 -29.90 2.96
C THR A 95 8.58 -28.78 2.84
N ILE A 96 8.15 -27.54 2.63
CA ILE A 96 9.06 -26.38 2.59
C ILE A 96 9.67 -26.14 3.98
N LEU A 97 8.87 -26.21 5.05
CA LEU A 97 9.37 -26.01 6.41
C LEU A 97 10.37 -27.09 6.83
N SER A 98 10.20 -28.34 6.39
CA SER A 98 11.17 -29.40 6.65
C SER A 98 12.47 -29.15 5.90
N GLN A 99 12.43 -28.67 4.65
CA GLN A 99 13.62 -28.33 3.87
C GLN A 99 14.43 -27.16 4.44
N ILE A 100 13.78 -26.21 5.14
CA ILE A 100 14.46 -25.07 5.79
C ILE A 100 15.10 -25.47 7.14
N ARG A 101 14.67 -26.60 7.73
CA ARG A 101 15.15 -27.07 9.04
C ARG A 101 16.45 -27.88 8.97
N ASP A 102 16.78 -28.44 7.81
CA ASP A 102 18.06 -29.12 7.52
C ASP A 102 19.15 -28.13 7.06
#